data_AF-A0A946M9W2-F1
#
_entry.id   AF-A0A946M9W2-F1
#
_cell.length_a   1.000
_cell.length_b   1.000
_cell.length_c   1.000
_cell.angle_alpha   90.00
_cell.angle_beta   90.00
_cell.angle_gamma   90.00
#
_symmetry.space_group_name_H-M   'P 1'
#
loop_
_entity.id
_entity.type
_entity.pdbx_description
1 polymer ?
#
loop_
_entity_poly.entity_id
_entity_poly.type
_entity_poly.pdbx_seq_one_letter_code
_entity_poly.pdbx_strand_id
1 'polypeptide(L)'
;MTTKDYAEAPFLRRIQYRLARHPLFIGLGYITVFFLGMCIRPLFLNPKRHWDAVLSVIVHAAIYVGLAMTNNPSDIVYVMVIPMAIAAGMGSYLFYAQHNFPSVELKVGREWTHVQAALKSSSYIRMSRLFHWFTANIGYHHIHHLNHNIPFYKLPKAMAAIKELKNPGMTSLLPWDVYKCLRLKLWDVERNKLVTFAFARRNRRAAV
;
A
#
# COMPACT_ATOMS: atom_id res chain seq x y z
N MET A 1 0.24 8.58 10.95
CA MET A 1 0.16 9.29 12.26
C MET A 1 1.57 9.47 12.77
N THR A 2 1.84 10.63 13.38
CA THR A 2 3.07 10.82 14.14
C THR A 2 3.03 10.01 15.44
N THR A 3 4.17 9.85 16.11
CA THR A 3 4.25 9.25 17.45
C THR A 3 3.40 10.03 18.45
N LYS A 4 3.39 11.37 18.36
CA LYS A 4 2.56 12.26 19.17
C LYS A 4 1.07 12.07 18.91
N ASP A 5 0.64 12.15 17.65
CA ASP A 5 -0.79 11.98 17.29
C ASP A 5 -1.32 10.63 17.77
N TYR A 6 -0.51 9.58 17.67
CA TYR A 6 -0.91 8.25 18.10
C TYR A 6 -0.99 8.10 19.62
N ALA A 7 -0.20 8.87 20.37
CA ALA A 7 -0.26 8.89 21.83
C ALA A 7 -1.48 9.65 22.35
N GLU A 8 -1.89 10.72 21.65
CA GLU A 8 -3.04 11.58 21.98
C GLU A 8 -4.36 11.05 21.39
N ALA A 9 -4.31 10.12 20.44
CA ALA A 9 -5.50 9.60 19.80
C ALA A 9 -6.41 8.77 20.74
N PRO A 10 -7.74 8.85 20.58
CA PRO A 10 -8.69 7.99 21.27
C PRO A 10 -8.41 6.50 21.05
N PHE A 11 -8.83 5.66 22.00
CA PHE A 11 -8.59 4.22 21.98
C PHE A 11 -9.04 3.54 20.68
N LEU A 12 -10.26 3.84 20.22
CA LEU A 12 -10.80 3.27 18.98
C LEU A 12 -9.99 3.68 17.75
N ARG A 13 -9.55 4.94 17.67
CA ARG A 13 -8.71 5.43 16.56
C ARG A 13 -7.36 4.71 16.53
N ARG A 14 -6.79 4.41 17.69
CA ARG A 14 -5.55 3.64 17.81
C ARG A 14 -5.76 2.19 17.35
N ILE A 15 -6.86 1.54 17.72
CA ILE A 15 -7.19 0.18 17.25
C ILE A 15 -7.35 0.16 15.72
N GLN A 16 -8.17 1.05 15.16
CA GLN A 16 -8.38 1.15 13.72
C GLN A 16 -7.06 1.34 12.97
N TYR A 17 -6.19 2.22 13.47
CA TYR A 17 -4.87 2.46 12.89
C TYR A 17 -3.97 1.21 12.96
N ARG A 18 -3.99 0.46 14.07
CA ARG A 18 -3.24 -0.78 14.20
C ARG A 18 -3.74 -1.87 13.25
N LEU A 19 -5.06 -2.03 13.15
CA LEU A 19 -5.69 -2.99 12.25
C LEU A 19 -5.35 -2.70 10.80
N ALA A 20 -5.55 -1.46 10.35
CA ALA A 20 -5.25 -1.05 8.97
C ALA A 20 -3.78 -1.25 8.57
N ARG A 21 -2.86 -1.24 9.55
CA ARG A 21 -1.43 -1.50 9.33
C ARG A 21 -1.00 -2.92 9.71
N HIS A 22 -1.89 -3.82 10.11
CA HIS A 22 -1.52 -5.17 10.53
C HIS A 22 -1.14 -6.03 9.31
N PRO A 23 -0.08 -6.86 9.35
CA PRO A 23 0.31 -7.71 8.22
C PRO A 23 -0.83 -8.60 7.69
N LEU A 24 -1.62 -9.20 8.58
CA LEU A 24 -2.78 -10.00 8.16
C LEU A 24 -3.85 -9.15 7.46
N PHE A 25 -4.09 -7.92 7.92
CA PHE A 25 -5.07 -7.05 7.28
C PHE A 25 -4.61 -6.62 5.89
N ILE A 26 -3.31 -6.38 5.72
CA ILE A 26 -2.68 -6.10 4.42
C ILE A 26 -2.75 -7.35 3.51
N GLY A 27 -2.41 -8.53 4.04
CA GLY A 27 -2.43 -9.80 3.31
C GLY A 27 -3.84 -10.24 2.88
N LEU A 28 -4.86 -9.92 3.67
CA LEU A 28 -6.28 -10.08 3.33
C LEU A 28 -6.80 -8.97 2.39
N GLY A 29 -5.90 -8.38 1.59
CA GLY A 29 -6.15 -7.20 0.76
C GLY A 29 -7.40 -7.31 -0.11
N TYR A 30 -7.73 -8.51 -0.60
CA TYR A 30 -8.94 -8.75 -1.39
C TYR A 30 -10.19 -8.24 -0.67
N ILE A 31 -10.40 -8.66 0.59
CA ILE A 31 -11.55 -8.24 1.37
C ILE A 31 -11.32 -6.84 1.95
N THR A 32 -10.15 -6.57 2.51
CA THR A 32 -9.93 -5.38 3.33
C THR A 32 -9.73 -4.10 2.50
N VAL A 33 -8.83 -4.13 1.52
CA VAL A 33 -8.42 -2.97 0.74
C VAL A 33 -9.27 -2.83 -0.52
N PHE A 34 -9.38 -3.88 -1.31
CA PHE A 34 -10.02 -3.82 -2.63
C PHE A 34 -11.55 -3.86 -2.52
N PHE A 35 -12.12 -4.88 -1.88
CA PHE A 35 -13.56 -4.98 -1.75
C PHE A 35 -14.13 -3.94 -0.79
N LEU A 36 -13.76 -3.98 0.50
CA LEU A 36 -14.31 -3.04 1.48
C LEU A 36 -13.82 -1.61 1.25
N GLY A 37 -12.52 -1.43 1.01
CA GLY A 37 -11.90 -0.10 0.92
C GLY A 37 -12.18 0.64 -0.39
N MET A 38 -12.20 -0.06 -1.53
CA MET A 38 -12.33 0.56 -2.86
C MET A 38 -13.68 0.29 -3.54
N CYS A 39 -14.49 -0.67 -3.07
CA CYS A 39 -15.85 -0.86 -3.58
C CYS A 39 -16.91 -0.40 -2.57
N ILE A 40 -16.95 -1.00 -1.38
CA ILE A 40 -18.05 -0.77 -0.43
C ILE A 40 -18.00 0.62 0.21
N ARG A 41 -16.85 1.03 0.75
CA ARG A 41 -16.73 2.32 1.46
C ARG A 41 -17.06 3.53 0.58
N PRO A 42 -16.59 3.64 -0.69
CA PRO A 42 -16.96 4.75 -1.57
C PRO A 42 -18.47 4.87 -1.83
N LEU A 43 -19.20 3.74 -1.91
CA LEU A 43 -20.66 3.74 -2.07
C LEU A 43 -21.38 4.39 -0.90
N PHE A 44 -20.91 4.19 0.33
CA PHE A 44 -21.47 4.85 1.51
C PHE A 44 -21.10 6.33 1.62
N LEU A 45 -19.91 6.71 1.13
CA LEU A 45 -19.42 8.08 1.24
C LEU A 45 -19.97 9.01 0.16
N ASN A 46 -20.02 8.55 -1.10
CA ASN A 46 -20.51 9.35 -2.22
C ASN A 46 -20.99 8.44 -3.38
N PRO A 47 -22.20 7.87 -3.28
CA PRO A 47 -22.68 6.85 -4.22
C PRO A 47 -22.86 7.39 -5.65
N LYS A 48 -23.26 8.65 -5.81
CA LYS A 48 -23.46 9.25 -7.14
C LYS A 48 -22.15 9.37 -7.91
N ARG A 49 -21.04 9.66 -7.21
CA ARG A 49 -19.71 9.77 -7.81
C ARG A 49 -19.08 8.40 -8.08
N HIS A 50 -19.36 7.42 -7.21
CA HIS A 50 -18.75 6.10 -7.22
C HIS A 50 -19.72 5.01 -7.65
N TRP A 51 -20.56 5.29 -8.66
CA TRP A 51 -21.54 4.33 -9.16
C TRP A 51 -20.87 3.10 -9.78
N ASP A 52 -19.65 3.25 -10.29
CA ASP A 52 -18.79 2.20 -10.83
C ASP A 52 -18.46 1.11 -9.79
N ALA A 53 -18.45 1.47 -8.50
CA ALA A 53 -18.33 0.48 -7.43
C ALA A 53 -19.57 -0.43 -7.33
N VAL A 54 -20.77 0.03 -7.70
CA VAL A 54 -21.97 -0.82 -7.78
C VAL A 54 -21.77 -1.88 -8.87
N LEU A 55 -21.31 -1.46 -10.05
CA LEU A 55 -20.99 -2.38 -11.14
C LEU A 55 -19.94 -3.41 -10.70
N SER A 56 -18.88 -2.97 -10.00
CA SER A 56 -17.86 -3.88 -9.46
C SER A 56 -18.44 -4.92 -8.51
N VAL A 57 -19.34 -4.51 -7.59
CA VAL A 57 -20.02 -5.42 -6.66
C VAL A 57 -20.93 -6.41 -7.39
N ILE A 58 -21.71 -5.94 -8.37
CA ILE A 58 -22.60 -6.79 -9.18
C ILE A 58 -21.78 -7.81 -9.96
N VAL A 59 -20.70 -7.41 -10.62
CA VAL A 59 -19.82 -8.32 -11.38
C VAL A 59 -19.20 -9.37 -10.46
N HIS A 60 -18.71 -8.97 -9.28
CA HIS A 60 -18.20 -9.95 -8.30
C HIS A 60 -19.30 -10.92 -7.87
N ALA A 61 -20.48 -10.42 -7.50
CA ALA A 61 -21.61 -11.26 -7.09
C ALA A 61 -22.03 -12.22 -8.21
N ALA A 62 -22.12 -11.74 -9.46
CA ALA A 62 -22.46 -12.55 -10.62
C ALA A 62 -21.45 -13.68 -10.85
N ILE A 63 -20.15 -13.41 -10.70
CA ILE A 63 -19.12 -14.46 -10.79
C ILE A 63 -19.29 -15.49 -9.66
N TYR A 64 -19.49 -15.06 -8.41
CA TYR A 64 -19.71 -15.99 -7.30
C TYR A 64 -20.98 -16.84 -7.49
N VAL A 65 -22.08 -16.23 -7.96
CA VAL A 65 -23.33 -16.95 -8.25
C VAL A 65 -23.12 -17.92 -9.40
N GLY A 66 -22.49 -17.50 -10.49
CA GLY A 66 -22.20 -18.36 -11.64
C GLY A 66 -21.33 -19.55 -11.28
N LEU A 67 -20.32 -19.37 -10.43
CA LEU A 67 -19.51 -20.47 -9.89
C LEU A 67 -20.29 -21.35 -8.90
N ALA A 68 -21.19 -20.78 -8.09
CA ALA A 68 -22.03 -21.59 -7.20
C ALA A 68 -23.01 -22.50 -7.99
N MET A 69 -23.45 -22.06 -9.18
CA MET A 69 -24.34 -22.82 -10.05
C MET A 69 -23.69 -24.06 -10.67
N THR A 70 -22.36 -24.20 -10.64
CA THR A 70 -21.68 -25.44 -11.05
C THR A 70 -21.87 -26.58 -10.05
N ASN A 71 -22.42 -26.28 -8.87
CA ASN A 71 -22.60 -27.19 -7.75
C ASN A 71 -21.29 -27.85 -7.27
N ASN A 72 -20.15 -27.21 -7.56
CA ASN A 72 -18.84 -27.61 -7.08
C ASN A 72 -18.20 -26.45 -6.30
N PRO A 73 -18.23 -26.47 -4.95
CA PRO A 73 -17.68 -25.39 -4.13
C PRO A 73 -16.19 -25.10 -4.38
N SER A 74 -15.45 -26.09 -4.91
CA SER A 74 -14.03 -25.90 -5.23
C SER A 74 -13.79 -24.92 -6.37
N ASP A 75 -14.77 -24.70 -7.25
CA ASP A 75 -14.67 -23.73 -8.35
C ASP A 75 -14.55 -22.31 -7.79
N ILE A 76 -15.31 -21.97 -6.74
CA ILE A 76 -15.18 -20.69 -6.04
C ILE A 76 -13.78 -20.53 -5.44
N VAL A 77 -13.24 -21.59 -4.85
CA VAL A 77 -11.93 -21.55 -4.19
C VAL A 77 -10.82 -21.33 -5.21
N TYR A 78 -10.79 -22.14 -6.28
CA TYR A 78 -9.70 -22.15 -7.26
C TYR A 78 -9.80 -21.01 -8.28
N VAL A 79 -11.00 -20.57 -8.66
CA VAL A 79 -11.19 -19.51 -9.65
C VAL A 79 -11.19 -18.13 -8.99
N MET A 80 -11.78 -17.99 -7.79
CA MET A 80 -11.90 -16.69 -7.13
C MET A 80 -10.99 -16.53 -5.93
N VAL A 81 -11.15 -17.35 -4.90
CA VAL A 81 -10.53 -17.09 -3.59
C VAL A 81 -9.01 -17.10 -3.68
N ILE A 82 -8.40 -18.14 -4.24
CA ILE A 82 -6.94 -18.27 -4.32
C ILE A 82 -6.32 -17.19 -5.21
N PRO A 83 -6.75 -17.01 -6.47
CA PRO A 83 -6.15 -15.98 -7.34
C PRO A 83 -6.33 -14.57 -6.79
N MET A 84 -7.51 -14.23 -6.25
CA MET A 84 -7.76 -12.91 -5.69
C MET A 84 -7.00 -12.67 -4.38
N ALA A 85 -6.88 -13.68 -3.50
CA ALA A 85 -6.08 -13.56 -2.29
C ALA A 85 -4.62 -13.28 -2.62
N ILE A 86 -4.04 -13.97 -3.60
CA ILE A 86 -2.67 -13.74 -4.06
C ILE A 86 -2.54 -12.36 -4.69
N ALA A 87 -3.35 -12.04 -5.71
CA ALA A 87 -3.23 -10.80 -6.46
C ALA A 87 -3.48 -9.56 -5.59
N ALA A 88 -4.58 -9.55 -4.82
CA ALA A 88 -4.94 -8.41 -3.99
C ALA A 88 -4.10 -8.33 -2.71
N GLY A 89 -3.66 -9.46 -2.15
CA GLY A 89 -2.71 -9.48 -1.03
C GLY A 89 -1.35 -8.91 -1.45
N MET A 90 -0.83 -9.33 -2.60
CA MET A 90 0.39 -8.77 -3.19
C MET A 90 0.22 -7.28 -3.53
N GLY A 91 -0.88 -6.90 -4.20
CA GLY A 91 -1.17 -5.50 -4.54
C GLY A 91 -1.21 -4.61 -3.31
N SER A 92 -1.97 -5.01 -2.29
CA SER A 92 -2.06 -4.32 -0.99
C SER A 92 -0.68 -4.12 -0.35
N TYR A 93 0.16 -5.16 -0.35
CA TYR A 93 1.53 -5.05 0.17
C TYR A 93 2.41 -4.14 -0.70
N LEU A 94 2.35 -4.21 -2.02
CA LEU A 94 3.12 -3.35 -2.93
C LEU A 94 2.83 -1.88 -2.64
N PHE A 95 1.56 -1.48 -2.58
CA PHE A 95 1.16 -0.11 -2.22
C PHE A 95 1.60 0.29 -0.82
N TYR A 96 1.57 -0.65 0.14
CA TYR A 96 2.08 -0.39 1.48
C TYR A 96 3.59 -0.13 1.46
N ALA A 97 4.39 -1.02 0.88
CA ALA A 97 5.85 -0.91 0.83
C ALA A 97 6.34 0.28 -0.03
N GLN A 98 5.54 0.68 -1.01
CA GLN A 98 5.76 1.88 -1.82
C GLN A 98 5.76 3.17 -0.99
N HIS A 99 5.01 3.22 0.12
CA HIS A 99 4.88 4.42 0.97
C HIS A 99 5.30 4.19 2.44
N ASN A 100 5.75 2.99 2.78
CA ASN A 100 6.09 2.61 4.15
C ASN A 100 7.34 1.72 4.17
N PHE A 101 8.49 2.35 3.95
CA PHE A 101 9.81 1.74 3.84
C PHE A 101 10.85 2.48 4.71
N PRO A 102 12.03 1.88 4.99
CA PRO A 102 12.96 2.42 5.99
C PRO A 102 13.50 3.82 5.71
N SER A 103 13.76 4.16 4.44
CA SER A 103 14.36 5.44 4.03
C SER A 103 13.32 6.46 3.56
N VAL A 104 12.04 6.29 3.91
CA VAL A 104 11.00 7.24 3.52
C VAL A 104 11.19 8.56 4.24
N GLU A 105 11.05 9.66 3.52
CA GLU A 105 11.02 11.01 4.10
C GLU A 105 9.64 11.62 3.92
N LEU A 106 9.07 12.16 4.99
CA LEU A 106 7.78 12.84 4.97
C LEU A 106 7.98 14.31 5.35
N LYS A 107 7.75 15.21 4.38
CA LYS A 107 7.72 16.64 4.60
C LYS A 107 6.27 17.13 4.73
N VAL A 108 6.06 18.18 5.53
CA VAL A 108 4.74 18.77 5.79
C VAL A 108 4.81 20.29 5.71
N GLY A 109 3.66 20.93 5.47
CA GLY A 109 3.55 22.38 5.45
C GLY A 109 4.40 23.03 4.35
N ARG A 110 5.15 24.08 4.70
CA ARG A 110 5.91 24.89 3.73
C ARG A 110 7.09 24.17 3.09
N GLU A 111 7.60 23.10 3.72
CA GLU A 111 8.68 22.27 3.15
C GLU A 111 8.19 21.24 2.13
N TRP A 112 6.87 21.07 1.98
CA TRP A 112 6.31 20.09 1.07
C TRP A 112 6.36 20.59 -0.38
N THR A 113 6.86 19.74 -1.28
CA THR A 113 6.72 19.92 -2.73
C THR A 113 6.31 18.62 -3.39
N HIS A 114 5.59 18.70 -4.51
CA HIS A 114 5.17 17.52 -5.28
C HIS A 114 6.36 16.66 -5.68
N VAL A 115 7.43 17.27 -6.22
CA VAL A 115 8.64 16.57 -6.67
C VAL A 115 9.32 15.85 -5.50
N GLN A 116 9.47 16.52 -4.36
CA GLN A 116 10.08 15.89 -3.18
C GLN A 116 9.21 14.74 -2.64
N ALA A 117 7.90 14.92 -2.57
CA ALA A 117 6.98 13.87 -2.14
C ALA A 117 7.05 12.65 -3.07
N ALA A 118 7.05 12.87 -4.39
CA ALA A 118 7.19 11.80 -5.37
C ALA A 118 8.52 11.04 -5.22
N LEU A 119 9.64 11.75 -5.07
CA LEU A 119 10.98 11.14 -5.05
C LEU A 119 11.43 10.58 -3.70
N LYS A 120 10.94 11.14 -2.59
CA LYS A 120 11.41 10.82 -1.23
C LYS A 120 10.35 10.14 -0.36
N SER A 121 9.07 10.30 -0.67
CA SER A 121 7.97 9.63 0.03
C SER A 121 7.44 8.39 -0.70
N SER A 122 8.02 8.04 -1.85
CA SER A 122 7.70 6.83 -2.61
C SER A 122 8.96 6.02 -2.88
N SER A 123 8.89 4.69 -2.74
CA SER A 123 10.03 3.82 -3.00
C SER A 123 10.09 3.32 -4.44
N TYR A 124 11.29 2.88 -4.82
CA TYR A 124 11.51 1.91 -5.87
C TYR A 124 11.56 0.51 -5.27
N ILE A 125 10.69 -0.40 -5.73
CA ILE A 125 10.73 -1.81 -5.34
C ILE A 125 11.62 -2.55 -6.34
N ARG A 126 12.81 -2.94 -5.90
CA ARG A 126 13.71 -3.77 -6.70
C ARG A 126 13.14 -5.19 -6.79
N MET A 127 12.95 -5.67 -8.00
CA MET A 127 12.42 -7.01 -8.28
C MET A 127 13.11 -7.63 -9.51
N SER A 128 12.93 -8.93 -9.72
CA SER A 128 13.49 -9.60 -10.91
C SER A 128 12.77 -9.13 -12.18
N ARG A 129 13.36 -9.39 -13.36
CA ARG A 129 12.72 -9.08 -14.65
C ARG A 129 11.33 -9.71 -14.78
N LEU A 130 11.17 -10.93 -14.24
CA LEU A 130 9.91 -11.65 -14.24
C LEU A 130 8.85 -10.91 -13.41
N PHE A 131 9.18 -10.47 -12.19
CA PHE A 131 8.26 -9.71 -11.36
C PHE A 131 7.96 -8.32 -11.92
N HIS A 132 8.94 -7.68 -12.56
CA HIS A 132 8.71 -6.43 -13.30
C HIS A 132 7.69 -6.62 -14.42
N TRP A 133 7.71 -7.75 -15.12
CA TRP A 133 6.70 -8.07 -16.13
C TRP A 133 5.32 -8.33 -15.50
N PHE A 134 5.23 -9.22 -14.51
CA PHE A 134 3.95 -9.55 -13.84
C PHE A 134 3.27 -8.35 -13.20
N THR A 135 4.05 -7.42 -12.64
CA THR A 135 3.54 -6.23 -11.98
C THR A 135 3.51 -5.01 -12.91
N ALA A 136 3.75 -5.21 -14.21
CA ALA A 136 3.81 -4.15 -15.20
C ALA A 136 4.69 -2.97 -14.78
N ASN A 137 5.88 -3.19 -14.21
CA ASN A 137 6.80 -2.15 -13.75
C ASN A 137 6.26 -1.22 -12.63
N ILE A 138 5.25 -1.64 -11.87
CA ILE A 138 4.74 -0.84 -10.73
C ILE A 138 5.81 -0.51 -9.68
N GLY A 139 6.90 -1.28 -9.64
CA GLY A 139 8.05 -1.02 -8.77
C GLY A 139 8.68 0.37 -8.96
N TYR A 140 8.54 1.02 -10.12
CA TYR A 140 9.02 2.37 -10.42
C TYR A 140 8.08 3.48 -9.92
N HIS A 141 7.49 3.28 -8.73
CA HIS A 141 6.38 4.08 -8.21
C HIS A 141 6.71 5.55 -7.99
N HIS A 142 7.93 5.86 -7.56
CA HIS A 142 8.41 7.24 -7.43
C HIS A 142 8.35 8.01 -8.75
N ILE A 143 8.61 7.35 -9.89
CA ILE A 143 8.51 7.95 -11.23
C ILE A 143 7.04 8.12 -11.62
N HIS A 144 6.20 7.13 -11.32
CA HIS A 144 4.76 7.22 -11.55
C HIS A 144 4.13 8.39 -10.77
N HIS A 145 4.50 8.59 -9.51
CA HIS A 145 4.06 9.76 -8.74
C HIS A 145 4.62 11.06 -9.29
N LEU A 146 5.84 11.06 -9.80
CA LEU A 146 6.42 12.26 -10.41
C LEU A 146 5.66 12.67 -11.68
N ASN A 147 5.29 11.69 -12.51
CA ASN A 147 4.49 11.90 -13.70
C ASN A 147 3.72 10.63 -14.09
N HIS A 148 2.44 10.59 -13.71
CA HIS A 148 1.57 9.44 -13.96
C HIS A 148 1.20 9.25 -15.44
N ASN A 149 1.49 10.23 -16.30
CA ASN A 149 1.23 10.13 -17.74
C ASN A 149 2.29 9.28 -18.46
N ILE A 150 3.42 8.98 -17.81
CA ILE A 150 4.41 8.04 -18.36
C ILE A 150 3.85 6.62 -18.19
N PRO A 151 3.56 5.90 -19.29
CA PRO A 151 3.03 4.55 -19.17
C PRO A 151 4.08 3.62 -18.56
N PHE A 152 3.63 2.61 -17.82
CA PHE A 152 4.53 1.85 -16.95
C PHE A 152 5.69 1.16 -17.70
N TYR A 153 5.47 0.70 -18.93
CA TYR A 153 6.50 0.10 -19.77
C TYR A 153 7.63 1.08 -20.18
N LYS A 154 7.44 2.40 -20.03
CA LYS A 154 8.46 3.43 -20.27
C LYS A 154 9.19 3.90 -19.00
N LEU A 155 8.72 3.54 -17.79
CA LEU A 155 9.35 3.97 -16.54
C LEU A 155 10.83 3.54 -16.40
N PRO A 156 11.24 2.32 -16.80
CA PRO A 156 12.65 1.95 -16.78
C PRO A 156 13.51 2.87 -17.67
N LYS A 157 12.99 3.23 -18.86
CA LYS A 157 13.66 4.16 -19.78
C LYS A 157 13.78 5.56 -19.19
N ALA A 158 12.73 6.05 -18.52
CA ALA A 158 12.75 7.33 -17.83
C ALA A 158 13.82 7.36 -16.72
N MET A 159 13.88 6.31 -15.89
CA MET A 159 14.90 6.17 -14.85
C MET A 159 16.32 6.15 -15.43
N ALA A 160 16.52 5.45 -16.55
CA ALA A 160 17.81 5.37 -17.22
C ALA A 160 18.27 6.71 -17.82
N ALA A 161 17.33 7.51 -18.34
CA ALA A 161 17.60 8.77 -19.02
C ALA A 161 17.83 9.96 -18.07
N ILE A 162 17.22 9.98 -16.88
CA ILE A 162 17.22 11.14 -15.98
C ILE A 162 18.06 10.83 -14.74
N LYS A 163 19.11 11.62 -14.51
CA LYS A 163 20.11 11.37 -13.44
C LYS A 163 19.48 11.40 -12.05
N GLU A 164 18.56 12.32 -11.81
CA GLU A 164 17.87 12.55 -10.54
C GLU A 164 16.99 11.35 -10.13
N LEU A 165 16.55 10.54 -11.10
CA LEU A 165 15.72 9.36 -10.85
C LEU A 165 16.53 8.11 -10.48
N LYS A 166 17.86 8.13 -10.62
CA LYS A 166 18.70 6.93 -10.45
C LYS A 166 18.95 6.53 -8.99
N ASN A 167 18.71 7.43 -8.04
CA ASN A 167 18.95 7.19 -6.60
C ASN A 167 17.68 7.36 -5.75
N PRO A 168 16.63 6.54 -5.99
CA PRO A 168 15.40 6.61 -5.21
C PRO A 168 15.59 5.98 -3.82
N GLY A 169 14.65 6.25 -2.92
CA GLY A 169 14.46 5.38 -1.75
C GLY A 169 14.09 3.97 -2.23
N MET A 170 14.70 2.92 -1.67
CA MET A 170 14.54 1.55 -2.18
C MET A 170 14.06 0.57 -1.12
N THR A 171 13.34 -0.44 -1.59
CA THR A 171 13.07 -1.69 -0.87
C THR A 171 13.04 -2.85 -1.86
N SER A 172 12.78 -4.07 -1.41
CA SER A 172 12.64 -5.24 -2.27
C SER A 172 11.56 -6.19 -1.77
N LEU A 173 11.29 -7.23 -2.56
CA LEU A 173 10.38 -8.31 -2.18
C LEU A 173 11.09 -9.43 -1.39
N LEU A 174 12.36 -9.24 -1.01
CA LEU A 174 13.06 -10.19 -0.15
C LEU A 174 12.38 -10.23 1.23
N PRO A 175 12.23 -11.41 1.86
CA PRO A 175 11.50 -11.55 3.13
C PRO A 175 11.96 -10.59 4.23
N TRP A 176 13.26 -10.31 4.29
CA TRP A 176 13.83 -9.39 5.28
C TRP A 176 13.42 -7.92 5.05
N ASP A 177 13.38 -7.47 3.80
CA ASP A 177 12.93 -6.11 3.47
C ASP A 177 11.42 -5.97 3.63
N VAL A 178 10.67 -7.02 3.33
CA VAL A 178 9.23 -7.12 3.63
C VAL A 178 8.98 -6.96 5.13
N TYR A 179 9.70 -7.71 5.96
CA TYR A 179 9.64 -7.60 7.42
C TYR A 179 9.99 -6.19 7.91
N LYS A 180 11.07 -5.58 7.37
CA LYS A 180 11.45 -4.20 7.70
C LYS A 180 10.35 -3.20 7.35
N CYS A 181 9.70 -3.33 6.20
CA CYS A 181 8.58 -2.45 5.83
C CYS A 181 7.40 -2.66 6.80
N LEU A 182 7.01 -3.91 7.04
CA LEU A 182 5.86 -4.26 7.87
C LEU A 182 6.04 -3.94 9.36
N ARG A 183 7.25 -3.74 9.89
CA ARG A 183 7.41 -3.32 11.29
C ARG A 183 7.29 -1.81 11.51
N LEU A 184 7.38 -1.01 10.45
CA LEU A 184 7.35 0.46 10.51
C LEU A 184 5.89 0.95 10.58
N LYS A 185 5.53 1.69 11.64
CA LYS A 185 4.13 1.99 11.98
C LYS A 185 3.82 3.45 12.22
N LEU A 186 4.74 4.21 12.81
CA LEU A 186 4.51 5.59 13.22
C LEU A 186 5.62 6.48 12.68
N TRP A 187 5.31 7.73 12.40
CA TRP A 187 6.32 8.71 12.01
C TRP A 187 6.88 9.40 13.26
N ASP A 188 8.18 9.31 13.48
CA ASP A 188 8.89 10.07 14.51
C ASP A 188 9.41 11.36 13.86
N VAL A 189 8.86 12.50 14.29
CA VAL A 189 9.18 13.83 13.74
C VAL A 189 10.60 14.25 14.09
N GLU A 190 11.04 14.00 15.33
CA GLU A 190 12.38 14.37 15.81
C GLU A 190 13.48 13.64 15.04
N ARG A 191 13.24 12.36 14.73
CA ARG A 191 14.21 11.52 14.02
C ARG A 191 14.00 11.49 12.50
N ASN A 192 12.99 12.19 12.01
CA ASN A 192 12.60 12.24 10.60
C ASN A 192 12.53 10.83 9.96
N LYS A 193 11.91 9.86 10.65
CA LYS A 193 11.83 8.47 10.18
C LYS A 193 10.62 7.72 10.69
N LEU A 194 10.26 6.64 9.99
CA LEU A 194 9.29 5.68 10.51
C LEU A 194 9.89 4.83 11.65
N VAL A 195 9.06 4.52 12.65
CA VAL A 195 9.42 3.75 13.84
C VAL A 195 8.36 2.70 14.17
N THR A 196 8.73 1.72 15.00
CA THR A 196 7.82 0.67 15.46
C THR A 196 6.93 1.16 16.61
N PHE A 197 5.82 0.46 16.89
CA PHE A 197 5.02 0.73 18.09
C PHE A 197 5.82 0.52 19.39
N ALA A 198 6.70 -0.48 19.42
CA ALA A 198 7.55 -0.77 20.58
C ALA A 198 8.51 0.39 20.88
N PHE A 199 9.12 0.95 19.83
CA PHE A 199 9.99 2.12 19.94
C PHE A 199 9.23 3.33 20.52
N ALA A 200 8.07 3.66 19.95
CA ALA A 200 7.26 4.78 20.41
C ALA A 200 6.83 4.62 21.88
N ARG A 201 6.48 3.39 22.30
CA ARG A 201 6.12 3.09 23.69
C ARG A 201 7.31 3.26 24.66
N ARG A 202 8.52 2.83 24.25
CA ARG A 202 9.73 2.94 25.08
C ARG A 202 10.14 4.40 25.27
N ASN A 203 10.18 5.18 24.19
CA ASN A 203 10.58 6.59 24.29
C ASN A 203 9.58 7.43 25.09
N ARG A 204 8.28 7.12 25.02
CA ARG A 204 7.28 7.78 25.88
C ARG A 204 7.54 7.52 27.37
N ARG A 205 7.89 6.29 27.75
CA ARG A 205 8.20 5.95 29.15
C ARG A 205 9.47 6.60 29.66
N ALA A 206 10.43 6.92 28.78
CA ALA A 206 11.66 7.61 29.16
C ALA A 206 11.48 9.13 29.28
N ALA A 207 10.37 9.68 28.77
CA ALA A 207 10.06 11.12 28.79
C ALA A 207 9.04 11.50 29.88
N VAL A 208 8.53 10.53 30.64
CA VAL A 208 7.64 10.69 31.82
C VAL A 208 8.44 10.28 33.04
#